data_AF-A0A7S1XAI4-F1
#
_entry.id   AF-A0A7S1XAI4-F1
#
_cell.length_a   1.000
_cell.length_b   1.000
_cell.length_c   1.000
_cell.angle_alpha   90.00
_cell.angle_beta   90.00
_cell.angle_gamma   90.00
#
_symmetry.space_group_name_H-M   'P 1'
#
loop_
_entity.id
_entity.type
_entity.pdbx_description
1 polymer ?
#
loop_
_entity_poly.entity_id
_entity_poly.type
_entity_poly.pdbx_seq_one_letter_code
_entity_poly.pdbx_strand_id
1 'polypeptide(L)'
;GAPAPAAVVGALDVTQARATLLFKLTTLMNGRSGVRPALTQFLADLLNKGITPRLHADAIGADSLSGLADACKGLGVTVEGFQLGEALTAAGIAHPGLSAAERTVLQAGQSGAGAVAGLVAHGASLTLALATAVAALSCEALQATVSCFATEAAEAQPGKAAMAAASELAGLMEGSKQVNAKKGGVGASAFVVELPQVLGSAREAVDGTGRAAKVELATLALPPGKSGDSPLVP
;
A
#
# COMPACT_ATOMS: atom_id res chain seq x y z
N GLY A 1 -10.22 22.73 -19.04
CA GLY A 1 -9.65 21.72 -18.14
C GLY A 1 -8.80 22.43 -17.13
N ALA A 2 -9.09 22.28 -15.84
CA ALA A 2 -8.22 22.82 -14.79
C ALA A 2 -6.85 22.12 -14.87
N PRO A 3 -5.73 22.85 -14.71
CA PRO A 3 -4.42 22.22 -14.68
C PRO A 3 -4.36 21.23 -13.51
N ALA A 4 -3.80 20.04 -13.76
CA ALA A 4 -3.50 19.10 -12.69
C ALA A 4 -2.61 19.83 -11.66
N PRO A 5 -2.94 19.79 -10.35
CA PRO A 5 -2.13 20.44 -9.35
C PRO A 5 -0.72 19.85 -9.41
N ALA A 6 0.28 20.73 -9.61
CA ALA A 6 1.67 20.33 -9.66
C ALA A 6 2.01 19.55 -8.39
N ALA A 7 2.61 18.37 -8.56
CA ALA A 7 3.10 17.58 -7.44
C ALA A 7 4.11 18.44 -6.67
N VAL A 8 3.72 18.91 -5.48
CA VAL A 8 4.65 19.61 -4.58
C VAL A 8 5.63 18.56 -4.09
N VAL A 9 6.91 18.74 -4.43
CA VAL A 9 8.00 17.86 -3.97
C VAL A 9 7.91 17.75 -2.44
N GLY A 10 7.71 16.53 -1.94
CA GLY A 10 7.60 16.26 -0.50
C GLY A 10 6.18 16.20 0.09
N ALA A 11 5.12 16.11 -0.73
CA ALA A 11 3.75 15.82 -0.27
C ALA A 11 3.24 14.47 -0.78
N LEU A 12 2.37 13.82 0.01
CA LEU A 12 1.64 12.62 -0.40
C LEU A 12 0.60 12.97 -1.47
N ASP A 13 0.43 12.08 -2.45
CA ASP A 13 -0.67 12.19 -3.42
C ASP A 13 -2.04 11.95 -2.75
N VAL A 14 -3.14 12.19 -3.48
CA VAL A 14 -4.50 12.04 -2.95
C VAL A 14 -4.75 10.63 -2.40
N THR A 15 -4.29 9.60 -3.10
CA THR A 15 -4.52 8.20 -2.72
C THR A 15 -3.72 7.85 -1.46
N GLN A 16 -2.46 8.26 -1.40
CA GLN A 16 -1.57 8.09 -0.26
C GLN A 16 -2.11 8.83 0.96
N ALA A 17 -2.47 10.11 0.84
CA ALA A 17 -3.01 10.90 1.94
C ALA A 17 -4.32 10.30 2.48
N ARG A 18 -5.23 9.87 1.61
CA ARG A 18 -6.47 9.18 2.02
C ARG A 18 -6.21 7.84 2.68
N ALA A 19 -5.24 7.07 2.19
CA ALA A 19 -4.83 5.83 2.85
C ALA A 19 -4.24 6.11 4.24
N THR A 20 -3.44 7.16 4.41
CA THR A 20 -2.94 7.62 5.72
C THR A 20 -4.09 7.97 6.67
N LEU A 21 -5.11 8.68 6.18
CA LEU A 21 -6.33 8.97 6.98
C LEU A 21 -7.03 7.68 7.43
N LEU A 22 -7.16 6.70 6.52
CA LEU A 22 -7.81 5.42 6.82
C LEU A 22 -7.01 4.60 7.84
N PHE A 23 -5.69 4.51 7.67
CA PHE A 23 -4.81 3.86 8.64
C PHE A 23 -4.98 4.53 10.00
N LYS A 24 -4.87 5.85 10.05
CA LYS A 24 -4.98 6.57 11.32
C LYS A 24 -6.36 6.45 11.96
N LEU A 25 -7.43 6.49 11.18
CA LEU A 25 -8.78 6.24 11.69
C LEU A 25 -8.87 4.84 12.32
N THR A 26 -8.35 3.82 11.64
CA THR A 26 -8.34 2.43 12.14
C THR A 26 -7.54 2.31 13.44
N THR A 27 -6.36 2.93 13.53
CA THR A 27 -5.53 2.92 14.74
C THR A 27 -6.13 3.70 15.91
N LEU A 28 -7.17 4.53 15.69
CA LEU A 28 -7.91 5.25 16.74
C LEU A 28 -9.22 4.55 17.15
N MET A 29 -9.82 3.74 16.27
CA MET A 29 -11.10 3.06 16.50
C MET A 29 -11.02 1.81 17.39
N ASN A 30 -9.90 1.59 18.08
CA ASN A 30 -9.68 0.40 18.92
C ASN A 30 -10.27 0.49 20.34
N GLY A 31 -10.86 1.62 20.72
CA GLY A 31 -11.46 1.84 22.05
C GLY A 31 -10.46 2.02 23.21
N ARG A 32 -9.14 2.00 22.94
CA ARG A 32 -8.04 2.13 23.91
C ARG A 32 -7.22 3.41 23.71
N SER A 33 -7.41 4.14 22.61
CA SER A 33 -6.70 5.38 22.29
C SER A 33 -7.06 6.57 23.18
N GLY A 34 -8.22 6.54 23.86
CA GLY A 34 -8.65 7.62 24.75
C GLY A 34 -8.97 8.95 24.05
N VAL A 35 -9.15 8.95 22.72
CA VAL A 35 -9.51 10.14 21.94
C VAL A 35 -11.03 10.35 21.90
N ARG A 36 -11.47 11.60 21.70
CA ARG A 36 -12.91 11.89 21.57
C ARG A 36 -13.47 11.29 20.26
N PRO A 37 -14.72 10.80 20.25
CA PRO A 37 -15.38 10.34 19.02
C PRO A 37 -15.46 11.40 17.92
N ALA A 38 -15.47 12.68 18.30
CA ALA A 38 -15.42 13.79 17.34
C ALA A 38 -14.17 13.75 16.44
N LEU A 39 -13.03 13.26 16.96
CA LEU A 39 -11.79 13.15 16.18
C LEU A 39 -11.89 12.03 15.14
N THR A 40 -12.39 10.86 15.50
CA THR A 40 -12.57 9.75 14.55
C THR A 40 -13.67 10.07 13.53
N GLN A 41 -14.75 10.72 13.96
CA GLN A 41 -15.81 11.19 13.06
C GLN A 41 -15.28 12.20 12.04
N PHE A 42 -14.42 13.13 12.45
CA PHE A 42 -13.79 14.09 11.54
C PHE A 42 -12.99 13.39 10.44
N LEU A 43 -12.16 12.39 10.77
CA LEU A 43 -11.41 11.61 9.78
C LEU A 43 -12.33 10.84 8.83
N ALA A 44 -13.42 10.25 9.35
CA ALA A 44 -14.42 9.57 8.53
C ALA A 44 -15.14 10.56 7.58
N ASP A 45 -15.49 11.75 8.05
CA ASP A 45 -16.13 12.78 7.24
C ASP A 45 -15.22 13.28 6.12
N LEU A 46 -13.93 13.48 6.39
CA LEU A 46 -12.92 13.80 5.35
C LEU A 46 -12.89 12.71 4.27
N LEU A 47 -12.81 11.44 4.67
CA LEU A 47 -12.80 10.30 3.76
C LEU A 47 -14.07 10.23 2.90
N ASN A 48 -15.24 10.36 3.54
CA ASN A 48 -16.56 10.23 2.92
C ASN A 48 -16.90 11.40 2.00
N LYS A 49 -16.52 12.63 2.36
CA LYS A 49 -16.80 13.85 1.58
C LYS A 49 -15.70 14.18 0.56
N GLY A 50 -14.67 13.33 0.45
CA GLY A 50 -13.59 13.51 -0.52
C GLY A 50 -12.61 14.64 -0.18
N ILE A 51 -12.69 15.24 1.01
CA ILE A 51 -11.80 16.32 1.41
C ILE A 51 -10.48 15.72 1.89
N THR A 52 -9.44 15.89 1.10
CA THR A 52 -8.13 15.30 1.38
C THR A 52 -7.15 16.40 1.78
N PRO A 53 -6.72 16.48 3.06
CA PRO A 53 -5.69 17.42 3.48
C PRO A 53 -4.37 17.05 2.81
N ARG A 54 -3.58 18.06 2.47
CA ARG A 54 -2.23 17.87 1.97
C ARG A 54 -1.34 17.45 3.13
N LEU A 55 -0.84 16.22 3.07
CA LEU A 55 0.08 15.68 4.06
C LEU A 55 1.50 15.66 3.47
N HIS A 56 2.50 15.93 4.31
CA HIS A 56 3.90 15.80 3.91
C HIS A 56 4.27 14.33 3.77
N ALA A 57 5.20 14.02 2.86
CA ALA A 57 5.79 12.70 2.75
C ALA A 57 6.87 12.52 3.83
N ASP A 58 6.83 11.39 4.53
CA ASP A 58 7.69 11.10 5.70
C ASP A 58 9.21 11.07 5.38
N ALA A 59 9.60 11.10 4.11
CA ALA A 59 10.99 10.97 3.66
C ALA A 59 11.93 12.14 4.02
N ILE A 60 11.41 13.31 4.38
CA ILE A 60 12.21 14.54 4.67
C ILE A 60 12.17 14.90 6.17
N GLY A 61 11.70 14.00 7.04
CA GLY A 61 11.58 14.28 8.48
C GLY A 61 10.37 15.16 8.85
N ALA A 62 9.47 15.41 7.90
CA ALA A 62 8.15 15.98 8.14
C ALA A 62 7.13 14.85 8.24
N ASP A 63 6.79 14.45 9.47
CA ASP A 63 5.80 13.41 9.75
C ASP A 63 4.43 13.80 9.18
N SER A 64 3.89 12.99 8.28
CA SER A 64 2.56 13.10 7.68
C SER A 64 1.46 13.31 8.72
N LEU A 65 1.64 12.78 9.94
CA LEU A 65 0.70 12.93 11.05
C LEU A 65 0.73 14.33 11.68
N SER A 66 1.83 15.07 11.54
CA SER A 66 1.90 16.48 11.96
C SER A 66 0.97 17.35 11.11
N GLY A 67 0.95 17.15 9.79
CA GLY A 67 0.01 17.81 8.88
C GLY A 67 -1.43 17.44 9.18
N LEU A 68 -1.68 16.19 9.60
CA LEU A 68 -3.01 15.75 10.05
C LEU A 68 -3.44 16.43 11.35
N ALA A 69 -2.51 16.68 12.28
CA ALA A 69 -2.81 17.41 13.51
C ALA A 69 -3.20 18.87 13.24
N ASP A 70 -2.57 19.50 12.26
CA ASP A 70 -2.94 20.85 11.81
C ASP A 70 -4.30 20.85 11.09
N ALA A 71 -4.59 19.82 10.29
CA ALA A 71 -5.89 19.64 9.66
C ALA A 71 -7.04 19.53 10.68
N CYS A 72 -6.81 18.90 11.83
CA CYS A 72 -7.78 18.82 12.93
C CYS A 72 -8.09 20.19 13.59
N LYS A 73 -7.29 21.22 13.30
CA LYS A 73 -7.52 22.62 13.70
C LYS A 73 -8.08 23.48 12.55
N GLY A 74 -8.43 22.86 11.41
CA GLY A 74 -8.85 23.56 10.21
C GLY A 74 -7.72 24.28 9.45
N LEU A 75 -6.46 23.97 9.78
CA LEU A 75 -5.29 24.59 9.17
C LEU A 75 -4.76 23.74 8.00
N GLY A 76 -4.02 24.39 7.10
CA GLY A 76 -3.42 23.75 5.94
C GLY A 76 -4.27 23.87 4.67
N VAL A 77 -3.89 23.10 3.66
CA VAL A 77 -4.53 23.12 2.35
C VAL A 77 -4.96 21.72 1.94
N THR A 78 -5.93 21.60 1.05
CA THR A 78 -6.27 20.33 0.41
C THR A 78 -5.20 19.94 -0.61
N VAL A 79 -5.19 18.67 -1.04
CA VAL A 79 -4.31 18.25 -2.14
C VAL A 79 -4.59 19.05 -3.41
N GLU A 80 -5.85 19.38 -3.67
CA GLU A 80 -6.32 20.23 -4.77
C GLU A 80 -5.89 21.71 -4.67
N GLY A 81 -5.35 22.13 -3.51
CA GLY A 81 -4.81 23.47 -3.29
C GLY A 81 -5.77 24.48 -2.67
N PHE A 82 -6.98 24.06 -2.26
CA PHE A 82 -7.92 24.92 -1.54
C PHE A 82 -7.53 25.06 -0.07
N GLN A 83 -7.90 26.18 0.56
CA GLN A 83 -7.76 26.33 2.01
C GLN A 83 -8.62 25.28 2.71
N LEU A 84 -8.03 24.51 3.63
CA LEU A 84 -8.74 23.40 4.25
C LEU A 84 -9.94 23.89 5.07
N GLY A 85 -9.79 24.96 5.84
CA GLY A 85 -10.89 25.54 6.61
C GLY A 85 -12.09 25.96 5.76
N GLU A 86 -11.85 26.50 4.57
CA GLU A 86 -12.91 26.86 3.61
C GLU A 86 -13.60 25.61 3.05
N ALA A 87 -12.82 24.60 2.66
CA ALA A 87 -13.36 23.32 2.18
C ALA A 87 -14.20 22.61 3.25
N LEU A 88 -13.75 22.61 4.51
CA LEU A 88 -14.50 22.08 5.65
C LEU A 88 -15.82 22.83 5.86
N THR A 89 -15.78 24.17 5.80
CA THR A 89 -16.96 25.02 5.96
C THR A 89 -17.97 24.77 4.84
N ALA A 90 -17.52 24.74 3.59
CA ALA A 90 -18.35 24.48 2.42
C ALA A 90 -19.02 23.09 2.48
N ALA A 91 -18.36 22.12 3.10
CA ALA A 91 -18.87 20.78 3.29
C ALA A 91 -19.64 20.57 4.61
N GLY A 92 -19.79 21.60 5.45
CA GLY A 92 -20.46 21.50 6.75
C GLY A 92 -19.77 20.54 7.72
N ILE A 93 -18.43 20.49 7.71
CA ILE A 93 -17.63 19.69 8.64
C ILE A 93 -17.00 20.63 9.67
N ALA A 94 -17.24 20.38 10.96
CA ALA A 94 -16.57 21.10 12.03
C ALA A 94 -15.21 20.44 12.34
N HIS A 95 -14.15 21.23 12.46
CA HIS A 95 -12.87 20.71 12.92
C HIS A 95 -12.91 20.46 14.45
N PRO A 96 -12.42 19.32 14.95
CA PRO A 96 -12.57 18.94 16.36
C PRO A 96 -11.63 19.69 17.32
N GLY A 97 -10.64 20.42 16.77
CA GLY A 97 -9.47 20.86 17.53
C GLY A 97 -8.70 19.67 18.09
N LEU A 98 -7.65 19.92 18.87
CA LEU A 98 -6.91 18.86 19.57
C LEU A 98 -6.52 19.35 20.96
N SER A 99 -6.75 18.51 21.97
CA SER A 99 -6.03 18.62 23.23
C SER A 99 -4.57 18.20 23.06
N ALA A 100 -3.70 18.53 24.02
CA ALA A 100 -2.30 18.09 24.01
C ALA A 100 -2.19 16.56 23.98
N ALA A 101 -3.02 15.84 24.75
CA ALA A 101 -3.03 14.38 24.79
C ALA A 101 -3.48 13.76 23.46
N GLU A 102 -4.57 14.27 22.85
CA GLU A 102 -5.04 13.79 21.56
C GLU A 102 -4.03 14.07 20.44
N ARG A 103 -3.31 15.19 20.50
CA ARG A 103 -2.23 15.49 19.56
C ARG A 103 -1.13 14.43 19.64
N THR A 104 -0.68 14.08 20.83
CA THR A 104 0.33 13.01 21.01
C THR A 104 -0.16 11.68 20.47
N VAL A 105 -1.40 11.27 20.78
CA VAL A 105 -1.98 10.03 20.26
C VAL A 105 -2.13 10.06 18.74
N LEU A 106 -2.55 11.20 18.18
CA LEU A 106 -2.73 11.36 16.74
C LEU A 106 -1.39 11.28 15.98
N GLN A 107 -0.32 11.82 16.55
CA GLN A 107 1.02 11.82 15.94
C GLN A 107 1.81 10.53 16.22
N ALA A 108 1.31 9.63 17.07
CA ALA A 108 1.96 8.35 17.33
C ALA A 108 1.75 7.34 16.18
N GLY A 109 2.77 6.49 15.97
CA GLY A 109 2.75 5.39 15.02
C GLY A 109 3.29 5.76 13.63
N GLN A 110 3.16 4.84 12.68
CA GLN A 110 3.71 4.95 11.33
C GLN A 110 2.58 4.82 10.28
N SER A 111 1.41 5.40 10.56
CA SER A 111 0.25 5.27 9.66
C SER A 111 0.50 5.80 8.24
N GLY A 112 1.36 6.81 8.07
CA GLY A 112 1.79 7.30 6.75
C GLY A 112 2.59 6.25 5.98
N ALA A 113 3.71 5.80 6.55
CA ALA A 113 4.53 4.75 5.96
C ALA A 113 3.75 3.44 5.73
N GLY A 114 2.91 3.02 6.69
CA GLY A 114 2.06 1.82 6.58
C GLY A 114 1.05 1.92 5.45
N ALA A 115 0.42 3.08 5.27
CA ALA A 115 -0.49 3.35 4.15
C ALA A 115 0.22 3.27 2.80
N VAL A 116 1.38 3.90 2.66
CA VAL A 116 2.19 3.84 1.43
C VAL A 116 2.63 2.40 1.14
N ALA A 117 3.11 1.67 2.16
CA ALA A 117 3.50 0.28 2.02
C ALA A 117 2.32 -0.61 1.57
N GLY A 118 1.12 -0.38 2.11
CA GLY A 118 -0.10 -1.08 1.70
C GLY A 118 -0.48 -0.82 0.25
N LEU A 119 -0.42 0.45 -0.19
CA LEU A 119 -0.67 0.82 -1.58
C LEU A 119 0.36 0.21 -2.55
N VAL A 120 1.65 0.26 -2.19
CA VAL A 120 2.73 -0.33 -2.97
C VAL A 120 2.56 -1.85 -3.07
N ALA A 121 2.26 -2.54 -1.97
CA ALA A 121 2.01 -3.97 -1.98
C ALA A 121 0.81 -4.34 -2.87
N HIS A 122 -0.28 -3.57 -2.79
CA HIS A 122 -1.44 -3.80 -3.65
C HIS A 122 -1.11 -3.58 -5.13
N GLY A 123 -0.50 -2.45 -5.49
CA GLY A 123 -0.10 -2.16 -6.88
C GLY A 123 0.92 -3.17 -7.43
N ALA A 124 1.87 -3.60 -6.61
CA ALA A 124 2.85 -4.61 -6.98
C ALA A 124 2.20 -5.99 -7.19
N SER A 125 1.20 -6.36 -6.38
CA SER A 125 0.47 -7.63 -6.57
C SER A 125 -0.26 -7.68 -7.92
N LEU A 126 -0.89 -6.57 -8.33
CA LEU A 126 -1.55 -6.47 -9.64
C LEU A 126 -0.53 -6.48 -10.78
N THR A 127 0.56 -5.74 -10.62
CA THR A 127 1.66 -5.72 -11.61
C THR A 127 2.29 -7.10 -11.78
N LEU A 128 2.45 -7.85 -10.70
CA LEU A 128 3.02 -9.18 -10.74
C LEU A 128 2.10 -10.17 -11.45
N ALA A 129 0.79 -10.11 -11.22
CA ALA A 129 -0.18 -10.92 -11.96
C ALA A 129 -0.12 -10.63 -13.47
N LEU A 130 -0.01 -9.35 -13.85
CA LEU A 130 0.20 -8.97 -15.25
C LEU A 130 1.55 -9.46 -15.80
N ALA A 131 2.62 -9.37 -15.01
CA ALA A 131 3.95 -9.85 -15.41
C ALA A 131 3.93 -11.37 -15.66
N THR A 132 3.24 -12.15 -14.82
CA THR A 132 3.07 -13.60 -15.03
C THR A 132 2.33 -13.89 -16.33
N ALA A 133 1.24 -13.15 -16.63
CA ALA A 133 0.51 -13.31 -17.89
C ALA A 133 1.36 -12.95 -19.13
N VAL A 134 2.13 -11.86 -19.05
CA VAL A 134 3.05 -11.47 -20.13
C VAL A 134 4.18 -12.48 -20.30
N ALA A 135 4.68 -13.05 -19.20
CA ALA A 135 5.69 -14.11 -19.26
C ALA A 135 5.16 -15.37 -19.95
N ALA A 136 3.90 -15.77 -19.67
CA ALA A 136 3.24 -16.87 -20.36
C ALA A 136 3.09 -16.59 -21.87
N LEU A 137 2.58 -15.41 -22.25
CA LEU A 137 2.49 -15.00 -23.66
C LEU A 137 3.85 -14.97 -24.36
N SER A 138 4.90 -14.54 -23.66
CA SER A 138 6.26 -14.54 -24.20
C SER A 138 6.78 -15.96 -24.42
N CYS A 139 6.46 -16.90 -23.53
CA CYS A 139 6.77 -18.31 -23.71
C CYS A 139 6.07 -18.89 -24.95
N GLU A 140 4.80 -18.53 -25.18
CA GLU A 140 4.08 -18.91 -26.40
C GLU A 140 4.72 -18.33 -27.66
N ALA A 141 5.00 -17.02 -27.66
CA ALA A 141 5.58 -16.33 -28.82
C ALA A 141 6.97 -16.88 -29.20
N LEU A 142 7.76 -17.27 -28.21
CA LEU A 142 9.09 -17.85 -28.40
C LEU A 142 9.06 -19.37 -28.63
N GLN A 143 7.87 -19.96 -28.59
CA GLN A 143 7.66 -21.40 -28.66
C GLN A 143 8.52 -22.19 -27.67
N ALA A 144 8.59 -21.69 -26.44
CA ALA A 144 9.44 -22.21 -25.37
C ALA A 144 9.04 -23.62 -24.93
N THR A 145 10.01 -24.36 -24.40
CA THR A 145 9.74 -25.65 -23.72
C THR A 145 9.36 -25.37 -22.28
N VAL A 146 8.10 -25.61 -21.93
CA VAL A 146 7.51 -25.26 -20.63
C VAL A 146 7.29 -26.47 -19.72
N SER A 147 7.77 -27.65 -20.13
CA SER A 147 7.77 -28.85 -19.29
C SER A 147 8.59 -28.68 -18.00
N CYS A 148 9.48 -27.67 -17.94
CA CYS A 148 10.18 -27.27 -16.73
C CYS A 148 9.27 -26.68 -15.64
N PHE A 149 8.04 -26.28 -15.98
CA PHE A 149 7.04 -25.79 -15.02
C PHE A 149 6.14 -26.91 -14.48
N ALA A 150 6.26 -28.15 -14.99
CA ALA A 150 5.48 -29.28 -14.53
C ALA A 150 5.70 -29.54 -13.03
N THR A 151 4.67 -30.02 -12.34
CA THR A 151 4.64 -30.19 -10.88
C THR A 151 5.86 -30.94 -10.34
N GLU A 152 6.27 -32.02 -11.01
CA GLU A 152 7.45 -32.82 -10.64
C GLU A 152 8.78 -32.03 -10.75
N ALA A 153 8.89 -31.15 -11.75
CA ALA A 153 10.06 -30.28 -11.92
C ALA A 153 10.03 -29.08 -10.97
N ALA A 154 8.83 -28.58 -10.65
CA ALA A 154 8.61 -27.52 -9.68
C ALA A 154 8.86 -27.99 -8.23
N GLU A 155 8.58 -29.25 -7.90
CA GLU A 155 8.92 -29.86 -6.60
C GLU A 155 10.44 -29.91 -6.35
N ALA A 156 11.25 -29.93 -7.41
CA ALA A 156 12.70 -29.81 -7.31
C ALA A 156 13.17 -28.35 -7.09
N GLN A 157 12.29 -27.35 -7.19
CA GLN A 157 12.62 -25.94 -6.97
C GLN A 157 12.51 -25.56 -5.49
N PRO A 158 13.45 -24.78 -4.95
CA PRO A 158 13.37 -24.30 -3.58
C PRO A 158 12.30 -23.19 -3.46
N GLY A 159 11.30 -23.41 -2.60
CA GLY A 159 10.42 -22.36 -2.09
C GLY A 159 8.99 -22.40 -2.62
N LYS A 160 8.02 -22.29 -1.69
CA LYS A 160 6.59 -22.37 -1.98
C LYS A 160 6.11 -21.33 -3.00
N ALA A 161 6.68 -20.13 -2.98
CA ALA A 161 6.31 -19.05 -3.90
C ALA A 161 6.75 -19.34 -5.35
N ALA A 162 7.92 -19.95 -5.55
CA ALA A 162 8.39 -20.36 -6.87
C ALA A 162 7.54 -21.52 -7.43
N MET A 163 7.17 -22.48 -6.59
CA MET A 163 6.25 -23.56 -6.96
C MET A 163 4.88 -23.01 -7.39
N ALA A 164 4.34 -22.04 -6.64
CA ALA A 164 3.09 -21.38 -6.99
C ALA A 164 3.19 -20.64 -8.34
N ALA A 165 4.29 -19.92 -8.59
CA ALA A 165 4.53 -19.25 -9.87
C ALA A 165 4.65 -20.24 -11.04
N ALA A 166 5.35 -21.37 -10.85
CA ALA A 166 5.42 -22.43 -11.85
C ALA A 166 4.03 -23.00 -12.17
N SER A 167 3.23 -23.28 -11.15
CA SER A 167 1.85 -23.78 -11.32
C SER A 167 0.95 -22.76 -12.03
N GLU A 168 1.09 -21.47 -11.72
CA GLU A 168 0.33 -20.40 -12.37
C GLU A 168 0.70 -20.26 -13.85
N LEU A 169 2.00 -20.26 -14.18
CA LEU A 169 2.49 -20.25 -15.55
C LEU A 169 2.02 -21.48 -16.34
N ALA A 170 2.09 -22.68 -15.74
CA ALA A 170 1.63 -23.90 -16.36
C ALA A 170 0.13 -23.86 -16.67
N GLY A 171 -0.68 -23.35 -15.74
CA GLY A 171 -2.13 -23.17 -15.94
C GLY A 171 -2.47 -22.16 -17.04
N LEU A 172 -1.74 -21.05 -17.12
CA LEU A 172 -1.96 -20.03 -18.17
C LEU A 172 -1.67 -20.52 -19.58
N MET A 173 -0.79 -21.52 -19.73
CA MET A 173 -0.40 -22.09 -21.03
C MET A 173 -1.02 -23.47 -21.29
N GLU A 174 -1.93 -23.92 -20.42
CA GLU A 174 -2.58 -25.21 -20.55
C GLU A 174 -3.34 -25.30 -21.89
N GLY A 175 -3.05 -26.34 -22.68
CA GLY A 175 -3.67 -26.54 -24.00
C GLY A 175 -3.11 -25.66 -25.12
N SER A 176 -2.13 -24.79 -24.85
CA SER A 176 -1.49 -23.98 -25.89
C SER A 176 -0.76 -24.84 -26.92
N LYS A 177 -0.99 -24.56 -28.20
CA LYS A 177 -0.26 -25.20 -29.32
C LYS A 177 1.04 -24.48 -29.67
N GLN A 178 1.31 -23.34 -29.03
CA GLN A 178 2.46 -22.51 -29.33
C GLN A 178 3.68 -22.86 -28.48
N VAL A 179 3.50 -23.47 -27.31
CA VAL A 179 4.59 -23.97 -26.46
C VAL A 179 5.01 -25.40 -26.82
N ASN A 180 6.19 -25.81 -26.34
CA ASN A 180 6.80 -27.14 -26.55
C ASN A 180 7.03 -27.47 -28.04
N ALA A 181 7.44 -26.49 -28.85
CA ALA A 181 7.73 -26.73 -30.26
C ALA A 181 8.89 -27.70 -30.45
N LYS A 182 8.74 -28.64 -31.39
CA LYS A 182 9.75 -29.66 -31.70
C LYS A 182 10.94 -29.12 -32.50
N LYS A 183 10.77 -27.99 -33.20
CA LYS A 183 11.79 -27.32 -34.02
C LYS A 183 11.52 -25.80 -34.03
N GLY A 184 12.58 -24.99 -34.02
CA GLY A 184 12.50 -23.54 -34.25
C GLY A 184 12.22 -22.64 -33.04
N GLY A 185 11.75 -23.21 -31.92
CA GLY A 185 11.56 -22.47 -30.66
C GLY A 185 12.85 -22.27 -29.86
N VAL A 186 12.79 -21.38 -28.86
CA VAL A 186 13.93 -21.11 -27.95
C VAL A 186 14.25 -22.27 -26.99
N GLY A 187 13.41 -23.30 -26.96
CA GLY A 187 13.57 -24.45 -26.07
C GLY A 187 13.46 -24.07 -24.59
N ALA A 188 14.16 -24.80 -23.73
CA ALA A 188 14.27 -24.52 -22.29
C ALA A 188 15.44 -23.55 -22.04
N SER A 189 15.36 -22.34 -22.59
CA SER A 189 16.40 -21.33 -22.35
C SER A 189 16.47 -20.96 -20.86
N ALA A 190 17.63 -20.46 -20.41
CA ALA A 190 17.82 -20.05 -19.01
C ALA A 190 16.73 -19.07 -18.54
N PHE A 191 16.37 -18.11 -19.40
CA PHE A 191 15.27 -17.16 -19.11
C PHE A 191 13.95 -17.88 -18.80
N VAL A 192 13.56 -18.89 -19.59
CA VAL A 192 12.31 -19.63 -19.39
C VAL A 192 12.38 -20.43 -18.10
N VAL A 193 13.48 -21.15 -17.85
CA VAL A 193 13.64 -21.99 -16.66
C VAL A 193 13.66 -21.18 -15.36
N GLU A 194 14.15 -19.94 -15.40
CA GLU A 194 14.28 -19.05 -14.25
C GLU A 194 13.01 -18.25 -13.91
N LEU A 195 12.00 -18.25 -14.79
CA LEU A 195 10.76 -17.48 -14.58
C LEU A 195 10.07 -17.78 -13.24
N PRO A 196 9.90 -19.04 -12.79
CA PRO A 196 9.26 -19.33 -11.51
C PRO A 196 10.02 -18.76 -10.31
N GLN A 197 11.36 -18.79 -10.31
CA GLN A 197 12.16 -18.26 -9.21
C GLN A 197 12.08 -16.73 -9.18
N VAL A 198 12.15 -16.07 -10.34
CA VAL A 198 12.04 -14.60 -10.44
C VAL A 198 10.66 -14.14 -10.00
N LEU A 199 9.59 -14.71 -10.54
CA LEU A 199 8.22 -14.34 -10.17
C LEU A 199 7.88 -14.73 -8.73
N GLY A 200 8.34 -15.90 -8.28
CA GLY A 200 8.14 -16.38 -6.91
C GLY A 200 8.85 -15.51 -5.87
N SER A 201 10.10 -15.12 -6.10
CA SER A 201 10.84 -14.23 -5.20
C SER A 201 10.22 -12.83 -5.14
N ALA A 202 9.79 -12.28 -6.28
CA ALA A 202 9.05 -11.03 -6.33
C ALA A 202 7.73 -11.13 -5.53
N ARG A 203 7.00 -12.24 -5.66
CA ARG A 203 5.76 -12.51 -4.91
C ARG A 203 6.00 -12.51 -3.40
N GLU A 204 7.03 -13.22 -2.94
CA GLU A 204 7.36 -13.31 -1.52
C GLU A 204 7.69 -11.92 -0.94
N ALA A 205 8.43 -11.09 -1.69
CA ALA A 205 8.73 -9.72 -1.29
C ALA A 205 7.45 -8.87 -1.16
N VAL A 206 6.56 -8.92 -2.15
CA VAL A 206 5.28 -8.21 -2.15
C VAL A 206 4.40 -8.65 -0.98
N ASP A 207 4.28 -9.96 -0.75
CA ASP A 207 3.51 -10.53 0.36
C ASP A 207 4.13 -10.17 1.72
N GLY A 208 5.46 -10.07 1.81
CA GLY A 208 6.18 -9.55 2.96
C GLY A 208 5.79 -8.10 3.28
N THR A 209 5.84 -7.21 2.29
CA THR A 209 5.42 -5.80 2.45
C THR A 209 3.94 -5.71 2.82
N GLY A 210 3.07 -6.49 2.19
CA GLY A 210 1.65 -6.53 2.50
C GLY A 210 1.36 -7.00 3.93
N ARG A 211 2.11 -7.98 4.45
CA ARG A 211 2.03 -8.41 5.85
C ARG A 211 2.44 -7.30 6.80
N ALA A 212 3.56 -6.63 6.54
CA ALA A 212 4.03 -5.52 7.38
C ALA A 212 3.00 -4.37 7.43
N ALA A 213 2.43 -3.99 6.28
CA ALA A 213 1.38 -2.97 6.21
C ALA A 213 0.12 -3.36 6.99
N LYS A 214 -0.30 -4.64 6.93
CA LYS A 214 -1.44 -5.15 7.71
C LYS A 214 -1.20 -5.11 9.22
N VAL A 215 0.02 -5.41 9.67
CA VAL A 215 0.40 -5.27 11.07
C VAL A 215 0.27 -3.81 11.49
N GLU A 216 0.81 -2.87 10.70
CA GLU A 216 0.75 -1.45 11.02
C GLU A 216 -0.70 -0.90 11.02
N LEU A 217 -1.55 -1.37 10.12
CA LEU A 217 -2.98 -1.04 10.11
C LEU A 217 -3.68 -1.46 11.41
N ALA A 218 -3.21 -2.55 12.04
CA ALA A 218 -3.73 -3.07 13.29
C ALA A 218 -3.00 -2.53 14.54
N THR A 219 -1.92 -1.75 14.36
CA THR A 219 -1.18 -1.11 15.46
C THR A 219 -2.09 -0.13 16.19
N LEU A 220 -2.04 -0.14 17.52
CA LEU A 220 -2.87 0.74 18.35
C LEU A 220 -2.16 2.08 18.58
N ALA A 221 -2.87 3.19 18.39
CA ALA A 221 -2.40 4.48 18.89
C ALA A 221 -2.81 4.61 20.36
N LEU A 222 -1.85 4.58 21.30
CA LEU A 222 -2.11 4.60 22.74
C LEU A 222 -1.73 5.95 23.37
N PRO A 223 -2.44 6.40 24.43
CA PRO A 223 -2.06 7.61 25.18
C PRO A 223 -0.73 7.40 25.90
N PRO A 224 0.05 8.47 26.13
CA PRO A 224 1.30 8.39 26.90
C PRO A 224 1.04 7.79 28.29
N GLY A 225 2.00 7.00 28.78
CA GLY A 225 2.00 6.41 30.11
C GLY A 225 2.10 7.48 31.21
N LYS A 226 1.91 7.06 32.46
CA LYS A 226 1.95 7.97 33.63
C LYS A 226 3.30 8.69 33.82
N SER A 227 4.38 8.15 33.25
CA SER A 227 5.72 8.77 33.23
C SER A 227 5.91 9.79 32.10
N GLY A 228 4.95 9.93 31.19
CA GLY A 228 5.07 10.74 29.97
C GLY A 228 5.62 9.96 28.77
N ASP A 229 6.11 8.73 28.97
CA ASP A 229 6.61 7.88 27.89
C ASP A 229 5.45 7.30 27.07
N SER A 230 5.52 7.37 25.74
CA SER A 230 4.57 6.67 24.87
C SER A 230 4.65 5.16 25.13
N PRO A 231 3.55 4.48 25.52
CA PRO A 231 3.59 3.05 25.76
C PRO A 231 3.71 2.34 24.43
N LEU A 232 4.88 1.74 24.19
CA LEU A 232 5.14 0.82 23.09
C LEU A 232 4.82 1.39 21.70
N VAL A 233 5.47 2.50 21.36
CA VAL A 233 5.98 2.66 19.99
C VAL A 233 7.43 2.16 20.09
N PRO A 234 7.83 1.07 19.41
CA PRO A 234 9.24 0.69 19.38
C PRO A 234 10.11 1.84 18.85
#